data_AF-A0A9E6DD90-F1
#
_entry.id   AF-A0A9E6DD90-F1
#
_cell.length_a   1.000
_cell.length_b   1.000
_cell.length_c   1.000
_cell.angle_alpha   90.00
_cell.angle_beta   90.00
_cell.angle_gamma   90.00
#
_symmetry.space_group_name_H-M   'P 1'
#
loop_
_entity.id
_entity.type
_entity.pdbx_description
1 polymer ?
#
loop_
_entity_poly.entity_id
_entity_poly.type
_entity_poly.pdbx_seq_one_letter_code
_entity_poly.pdbx_strand_id
1 'polypeptide(L)'
;MPGKLSDNSESFDPFDKERQLRSQASTWQTADTISADHNDIPVIDLSTYLKTNSKESLENVATQLRHACENVGFFTIIGHGVAPSIIDTQFSMLKLFHALPIADKKSIQMDSPQWPIGGVGYLPFKNRKLPSRDTGNRNEAFLIKCDHNTHMHDNQWLDETLLPGFRAASETYADAMLSLGKRLLPIFARALDMPADFFDQAFFDPLFRLRMTHYPSADIATEKDEFGIAPHVDTSFCTLLIQDRPGLSIYSEQRKTWIDVPMLEDAFIVNTGELLRQWSNDRFLSVKHFVHTNKSGVSRYSIPFFFNANSDYKMHCIPSCCSDKNPAKYPAISYSESQAVAQGE
;
A
#
# COMPACT_ATOMS: atom_id res chain seq x y z
N MET A 1 7.85 4.98 45.11
CA MET A 1 8.70 5.58 44.06
C MET A 1 8.52 4.75 42.81
N PRO A 2 7.90 5.26 41.74
CA PRO A 2 7.77 4.51 40.50
C PRO A 2 9.14 4.46 39.83
N GLY A 3 9.61 3.24 39.56
CA GLY A 3 10.89 2.99 38.91
C GLY A 3 10.92 3.59 37.51
N LYS A 4 12.00 4.31 37.21
CA LYS A 4 12.36 4.67 35.83
C LYS A 4 12.50 3.37 35.04
N LEU A 5 11.56 3.12 34.13
CA LEU A 5 11.81 2.23 33.00
C LEU A 5 13.01 2.81 32.26
N SER A 6 14.10 2.06 32.23
CA SER A 6 15.29 2.41 31.46
C SER A 6 14.91 2.45 29.99
N ASP A 7 14.97 3.64 29.39
CA ASP A 7 14.87 3.86 27.96
C ASP A 7 16.13 3.32 27.29
N ASN A 8 16.18 2.00 27.12
CA ASN A 8 17.20 1.28 26.34
C ASN A 8 16.68 1.09 24.90
N SER A 9 16.04 2.10 24.31
CA SER A 9 15.74 2.07 22.89
C SER A 9 16.97 2.52 22.11
N GLU A 10 17.67 1.60 21.45
CA GLU A 10 18.51 1.97 20.31
C GLU A 10 17.65 2.80 19.36
N SER A 11 18.12 3.99 18.97
CA SER A 11 17.39 4.86 18.05
C SER A 11 17.13 4.11 16.74
N PHE A 12 15.87 4.04 16.31
CA PHE A 12 15.51 3.44 15.03
C PHE A 12 16.20 4.21 13.88
N ASP A 13 17.04 3.53 13.09
CA ASP A 13 17.62 4.07 11.86
C ASP A 13 16.84 3.55 10.63
N PRO A 14 16.07 4.41 9.93
CA PRO A 14 15.30 4.03 8.74
C PRO A 14 16.17 3.56 7.57
N PHE A 15 17.39 4.08 7.44
CA PHE A 15 18.32 3.69 6.37
C PHE A 15 18.96 2.34 6.64
N ASP A 16 19.27 2.01 7.90
CA ASP A 16 19.69 0.66 8.27
C ASP A 16 18.59 -0.37 8.04
N LYS A 17 17.35 -0.04 8.42
CA LYS A 17 16.19 -0.90 8.17
C LYS A 17 15.99 -1.16 6.67
N GLU A 18 16.10 -0.12 5.85
CA GLU A 18 16.04 -0.23 4.38
C GLU A 18 17.19 -1.09 3.82
N ARG A 19 18.43 -0.92 4.30
CA ARG A 19 19.57 -1.78 3.93
C ARG A 19 19.30 -3.25 4.26
N GLN A 20 18.79 -3.52 5.45
CA GLN A 20 18.45 -4.87 5.91
C GLN A 20 17.39 -5.51 5.00
N LEU A 21 16.31 -4.78 4.69
CA LEU A 21 15.23 -5.29 3.84
C LEU A 21 15.70 -5.54 2.40
N ARG A 22 16.55 -4.67 1.84
CA ARG A 22 17.19 -4.91 0.53
C ARG A 22 18.04 -6.18 0.54
N SER A 23 18.86 -6.38 1.57
CA SER A 23 19.67 -7.59 1.72
C SER A 23 18.81 -8.86 1.89
N GLN A 24 17.64 -8.76 2.51
CA GLN A 24 16.72 -9.90 2.60
C GLN A 24 16.04 -10.16 1.26
N ALA A 25 15.57 -9.11 0.58
CA ALA A 25 14.87 -9.22 -0.70
C ALA A 25 15.71 -9.91 -1.78
N SER A 26 17.03 -9.72 -1.80
CA SER A 26 17.93 -10.41 -2.73
C SER A 26 18.04 -11.92 -2.52
N THR A 27 17.58 -12.43 -1.37
CA THR A 27 17.59 -13.87 -1.04
C THR A 27 16.25 -14.55 -1.27
N TRP A 28 15.19 -13.80 -1.59
CA TRP A 28 13.87 -14.37 -1.78
C TRP A 28 13.75 -15.05 -3.14
N GLN A 29 13.49 -16.36 -3.13
CA GLN A 29 13.34 -17.17 -4.34
C GLN A 29 11.91 -17.06 -4.88
N THR A 30 11.72 -16.39 -6.01
CA THR A 30 10.40 -16.14 -6.62
C THR A 30 10.05 -17.05 -7.79
N ALA A 31 10.96 -17.97 -8.16
CA ALA A 31 10.82 -18.79 -9.37
C ALA A 31 9.68 -19.83 -9.29
N ASP A 32 9.38 -20.34 -8.08
CA ASP A 32 8.44 -21.45 -7.87
C ASP A 32 7.08 -20.94 -7.34
N THR A 33 6.55 -19.88 -7.96
CA THR A 33 5.24 -19.34 -7.60
C THR A 33 4.12 -20.28 -8.07
N ILE A 34 3.16 -20.56 -7.20
CA ILE A 34 2.00 -21.43 -7.50
C ILE A 34 0.70 -20.62 -7.46
N SER A 35 -0.40 -21.14 -7.99
CA SER A 35 -1.71 -20.50 -7.82
C SER A 35 -2.18 -20.56 -6.35
N ALA A 36 -2.83 -19.49 -5.87
CA ALA A 36 -3.52 -19.53 -4.58
C ALA A 36 -4.71 -20.50 -4.59
N ASP A 37 -4.92 -21.17 -3.47
CA ASP A 37 -6.15 -21.93 -3.18
C ASP A 37 -7.23 -20.98 -2.64
N HIS A 38 -8.50 -21.41 -2.64
CA HIS A 38 -9.64 -20.57 -2.24
C HIS A 38 -9.50 -19.92 -0.84
N ASN A 39 -8.80 -20.57 0.09
CA ASN A 39 -8.66 -20.11 1.48
C ASN A 39 -7.34 -19.40 1.76
N ASP A 40 -6.45 -19.28 0.77
CA ASP A 40 -5.14 -18.66 0.97
C ASP A 40 -5.24 -17.14 1.18
N ILE A 41 -6.25 -16.50 0.58
CA ILE A 41 -6.48 -15.06 0.66
C ILE A 41 -7.94 -14.82 1.08
N PRO A 42 -8.19 -14.47 2.36
CA PRO A 42 -9.54 -14.26 2.86
C PRO A 42 -10.30 -13.19 2.08
N VAL A 43 -11.58 -13.44 1.82
CA VAL A 43 -12.51 -12.44 1.28
C VAL A 43 -13.40 -11.93 2.41
N ILE A 44 -13.45 -10.61 2.58
CA ILE A 44 -14.20 -9.94 3.64
C ILE A 44 -15.27 -9.05 3.00
N ASP A 45 -16.54 -9.36 3.27
CA ASP A 45 -17.67 -8.54 2.81
C ASP A 45 -18.00 -7.42 3.80
N LEU A 46 -17.87 -6.17 3.34
CA LEU A 46 -18.15 -4.98 4.14
C LEU A 46 -19.62 -4.54 4.06
N SER A 47 -20.43 -5.14 3.18
CA SER A 47 -21.79 -4.67 2.85
C SER A 47 -22.67 -4.50 4.07
N THR A 48 -22.71 -5.49 4.96
CA THR A 48 -23.58 -5.47 6.15
C THR A 48 -23.14 -4.40 7.14
N TYR A 49 -21.83 -4.27 7.37
CA TYR A 49 -21.30 -3.25 8.27
C TYR A 49 -21.54 -1.85 7.72
N LEU A 50 -21.23 -1.60 6.45
CA LEU A 50 -21.41 -0.28 5.84
C LEU A 50 -22.88 0.14 5.72
N LYS A 51 -23.82 -0.81 5.63
CA LYS A 51 -25.26 -0.52 5.61
C LYS A 51 -25.85 -0.26 6.99
N THR A 52 -25.42 -1.01 8.00
CA THR A 52 -26.07 -1.00 9.33
C THR A 52 -25.35 -0.13 10.34
N ASN A 53 -24.04 0.05 10.19
CA ASN A 53 -23.14 0.65 11.18
C ASN A 53 -23.36 0.08 12.60
N SER A 54 -23.80 -1.18 12.71
CA SER A 54 -24.14 -1.78 13.98
C SER A 54 -22.90 -2.31 14.69
N LYS A 55 -22.91 -2.30 16.02
CA LYS A 55 -21.82 -2.89 16.82
C LYS A 55 -21.60 -4.37 16.47
N GLU A 56 -22.67 -5.13 16.28
CA GLU A 56 -22.59 -6.56 15.94
C GLU A 56 -21.89 -6.80 14.60
N SER A 57 -22.29 -6.07 13.54
CA SER A 57 -21.65 -6.20 12.23
C SER A 57 -20.19 -5.76 12.24
N LEU A 58 -19.85 -4.73 13.03
CA LEU A 58 -18.47 -4.31 13.24
C LEU A 58 -17.61 -5.43 13.86
N GLU A 59 -18.05 -6.05 14.95
CA GLU A 59 -17.30 -7.14 15.59
C GLU A 59 -17.13 -8.36 14.65
N ASN A 60 -18.15 -8.67 13.85
CA ASN A 60 -18.10 -9.78 12.89
C ASN A 60 -17.04 -9.54 11.80
N VAL A 61 -16.99 -8.34 11.23
CA VAL A 61 -15.98 -8.00 10.21
C VAL A 61 -14.60 -7.86 10.85
N ALA A 62 -14.50 -7.28 12.05
CA ALA A 62 -13.24 -7.18 12.79
C ALA A 62 -12.62 -8.53 13.13
N THR A 63 -13.44 -9.55 13.42
CA THR A 63 -12.96 -10.92 13.66
C THR A 63 -12.34 -11.53 12.40
N GLN A 64 -12.96 -11.34 11.24
CA GLN A 64 -12.41 -11.80 9.96
C GLN A 64 -11.12 -11.04 9.60
N LEU A 65 -11.11 -9.72 9.80
CA LEU A 65 -9.95 -8.88 9.55
C LEU A 65 -8.76 -9.27 10.43
N ARG A 66 -9.01 -9.54 11.71
CA ARG A 66 -7.99 -10.02 12.65
C ARG A 66 -7.35 -11.31 12.15
N HIS A 67 -8.16 -12.30 11.76
CA HIS A 67 -7.64 -13.55 11.23
C HIS A 67 -6.78 -13.32 9.99
N ALA A 68 -7.24 -12.50 9.04
CA ALA A 68 -6.49 -12.15 7.85
C ALA A 68 -5.14 -11.47 8.19
N CYS A 69 -5.15 -10.47 9.07
CA CYS A 69 -3.94 -9.70 9.40
C CYS A 69 -2.92 -10.50 10.22
N GLU A 70 -3.37 -11.38 11.13
CA GLU A 70 -2.48 -12.20 11.98
C GLU A 70 -1.89 -13.41 11.23
N ASN A 71 -2.58 -13.95 10.22
CA ASN A 71 -2.22 -15.23 9.61
C ASN A 71 -1.84 -15.15 8.12
N VAL A 72 -2.22 -14.09 7.42
CA VAL A 72 -2.05 -13.95 5.96
C VAL A 72 -1.40 -12.62 5.57
N GLY A 73 -1.73 -11.51 6.24
CA GLY A 73 -1.24 -10.16 5.92
C GLY A 73 -1.79 -9.56 4.60
N PHE A 74 -2.58 -10.34 3.86
CA PHE A 74 -3.33 -9.95 2.67
C PHE A 74 -4.76 -10.48 2.77
N PHE A 75 -5.71 -9.72 2.22
CA PHE A 75 -7.11 -10.11 2.09
C PHE A 75 -7.75 -9.30 0.96
N THR A 76 -8.95 -9.70 0.56
CA THR A 76 -9.75 -9.00 -0.43
C THR A 76 -11.00 -8.46 0.23
N ILE A 77 -11.37 -7.22 -0.04
CA ILE A 77 -12.65 -6.64 0.41
C ILE A 77 -13.63 -6.51 -0.75
N ILE A 78 -14.88 -6.90 -0.50
CA ILE A 78 -16.02 -6.70 -1.40
C ILE A 78 -17.10 -5.89 -0.69
N GLY A 79 -18.08 -5.38 -1.44
CA GLY A 79 -19.15 -4.57 -0.84
C GLY A 79 -18.63 -3.27 -0.23
N HIS A 80 -17.50 -2.77 -0.71
CA HIS A 80 -16.76 -1.62 -0.17
C HIS A 80 -17.45 -0.26 -0.40
N GLY A 81 -18.46 -0.22 -1.27
CA GLY A 81 -19.29 0.97 -1.49
C GLY A 81 -18.62 2.10 -2.26
N VAL A 82 -17.55 1.81 -3.00
CA VAL A 82 -16.98 2.74 -4.00
C VAL A 82 -17.72 2.49 -5.30
N ALA A 83 -18.25 3.55 -5.93
CA ALA A 83 -19.05 3.38 -7.13
C ALA A 83 -18.19 2.83 -8.30
N PRO A 84 -18.66 1.79 -9.03
CA PRO A 84 -17.92 1.25 -10.18
C PRO A 84 -17.56 2.32 -11.21
N SER A 85 -18.43 3.31 -11.44
CA SER A 85 -18.16 4.42 -12.35
C SER A 85 -16.95 5.28 -11.98
N ILE A 86 -16.63 5.42 -10.69
CA ILE A 86 -15.43 6.14 -10.22
C ILE A 86 -14.18 5.34 -10.59
N ILE A 87 -14.21 4.02 -10.37
CA ILE A 87 -13.12 3.10 -10.71
C ILE A 87 -12.91 3.07 -12.23
N ASP A 88 -13.97 2.89 -13.01
CA ASP A 88 -13.93 2.81 -14.47
C ASP A 88 -13.40 4.12 -15.09
N THR A 89 -13.87 5.26 -14.58
CA THR A 89 -13.38 6.58 -15.01
C THR A 89 -11.89 6.71 -14.73
N GLN A 90 -11.44 6.32 -13.54
CA GLN A 90 -10.02 6.42 -13.18
C GLN A 90 -9.15 5.50 -14.03
N PHE A 91 -9.56 4.25 -14.29
CA PHE A 91 -8.82 3.37 -15.19
C PHE A 91 -8.78 3.89 -16.63
N SER A 92 -9.87 4.48 -17.11
CA SER A 92 -9.93 5.08 -18.45
C SER A 92 -8.95 6.24 -18.57
N MET A 93 -8.96 7.13 -17.59
CA MET A 93 -8.05 8.28 -17.52
C MET A 93 -6.59 7.85 -17.36
N LEU A 94 -6.32 6.80 -16.59
CA LEU A 94 -4.99 6.22 -16.44
C LEU A 94 -4.44 5.65 -17.76
N LYS A 95 -5.29 4.95 -18.52
CA LYS A 95 -4.92 4.41 -19.84
C LYS A 95 -4.58 5.54 -20.82
N LEU A 96 -5.38 6.62 -20.81
CA LEU A 96 -5.10 7.79 -21.64
C LEU A 96 -3.79 8.49 -21.24
N PHE A 97 -3.55 8.66 -19.94
CA PHE A 97 -2.28 9.21 -19.43
C PHE A 97 -1.07 8.42 -19.92
N HIS A 98 -1.09 7.09 -19.77
CA HIS A 98 0.07 6.27 -20.17
C HIS A 98 0.23 6.15 -21.69
N ALA A 99 -0.82 6.42 -22.46
CA ALA A 99 -0.77 6.52 -23.91
C ALA A 99 -0.22 7.85 -24.44
N LEU A 100 -0.03 8.87 -23.59
CA LEU A 100 0.58 10.14 -23.99
C LEU A 100 2.02 9.94 -24.51
N PRO A 101 2.49 10.82 -25.42
CA PRO A 101 3.89 10.90 -25.80
C PRO A 101 4.80 10.96 -24.58
N ILE A 102 5.94 10.27 -24.66
CA ILE A 102 6.91 10.23 -23.54
C ILE A 102 7.41 11.62 -23.13
N ALA A 103 7.47 12.57 -24.07
CA ALA A 103 7.86 13.95 -23.78
C ALA A 103 6.87 14.62 -22.82
N ASP A 104 5.57 14.43 -23.03
CA ASP A 104 4.52 15.02 -22.19
C ASP A 104 4.54 14.39 -20.80
N LYS A 105 4.67 13.06 -20.70
CA LYS A 105 4.82 12.37 -19.40
C LYS A 105 6.09 12.84 -18.66
N LYS A 106 7.21 13.03 -19.36
CA LYS A 106 8.47 13.51 -18.75
C LYS A 106 8.45 14.99 -18.37
N SER A 107 7.51 15.80 -18.87
CA SER A 107 7.35 17.19 -18.43
C SER A 107 7.01 17.29 -16.94
N ILE A 108 6.40 16.24 -16.39
CA ILE A 108 6.06 16.12 -14.97
C ILE A 108 6.86 15.02 -14.26
N GLN A 109 8.11 14.80 -14.67
CA GLN A 109 8.93 13.73 -14.10
C GLN A 109 9.11 13.88 -12.59
N MET A 110 8.87 12.79 -11.87
CA MET A 110 9.01 12.72 -10.42
C MET A 110 10.43 13.08 -9.95
N ASP A 111 10.49 13.76 -8.81
CA ASP A 111 11.70 14.32 -8.21
C ASP A 111 12.47 15.26 -9.15
N SER A 112 11.75 15.93 -10.06
CA SER A 112 12.29 17.04 -10.82
C SER A 112 12.81 18.12 -9.86
N PRO A 113 14.05 18.65 -10.06
CA PRO A 113 14.57 19.75 -9.25
C PRO A 113 13.77 21.04 -9.36
N GLN A 114 12.81 21.11 -10.30
CA GLN A 114 11.94 22.26 -10.52
C GLN A 114 10.63 22.18 -9.71
N TRP A 115 10.34 21.05 -9.06
CA TRP A 115 9.14 20.86 -8.24
C TRP A 115 9.51 20.75 -6.75
N PRO A 116 8.83 21.46 -5.84
CA PRO A 116 9.23 21.51 -4.43
C PRO A 116 8.88 20.25 -3.63
N ILE A 117 8.03 19.37 -4.20
CA ILE A 117 7.54 18.17 -3.53
C ILE A 117 8.16 16.92 -4.17
N GLY A 118 8.83 16.11 -3.35
CA GLY A 118 9.37 14.82 -3.76
C GLY A 118 8.31 13.72 -3.79
N GLY A 119 8.58 12.66 -4.57
CA GLY A 119 7.76 11.44 -4.61
C GLY A 119 6.42 11.56 -5.35
N VAL A 120 6.20 12.66 -6.09
CA VAL A 120 5.01 12.94 -6.91
C VAL A 120 5.39 13.17 -8.37
N GLY A 121 4.47 12.94 -9.30
CA GLY A 121 4.72 13.06 -10.74
C GLY A 121 4.91 11.72 -11.45
N TYR A 122 5.45 11.78 -12.66
CA TYR A 122 5.68 10.63 -13.53
C TYR A 122 6.97 9.87 -13.17
N LEU A 123 6.83 8.58 -12.86
CA LEU A 123 7.91 7.63 -12.65
C LEU A 123 8.16 6.82 -13.94
N PRO A 124 9.33 6.98 -14.58
CA PRO A 124 9.62 6.34 -15.87
C PRO A 124 9.68 4.81 -15.85
N PHE A 125 9.53 4.21 -17.03
CA PHE A 125 9.78 2.79 -17.28
C PHE A 125 11.22 2.39 -16.90
N LYS A 126 11.40 1.17 -16.37
CA LYS A 126 12.70 0.68 -15.83
C LYS A 126 13.26 1.52 -14.69
N ASN A 127 12.38 2.13 -13.89
CA ASN A 127 12.79 2.82 -12.67
C ASN A 127 13.42 1.88 -11.64
N ARG A 128 14.31 2.43 -10.82
CA ARG A 128 15.02 1.75 -9.74
C ARG A 128 14.70 2.36 -8.37
N LYS A 129 13.54 3.00 -8.21
CA LYS A 129 13.23 3.75 -6.97
C LYS A 129 12.50 2.89 -5.95
N LEU A 130 11.46 2.16 -6.37
CA LEU A 130 10.49 1.53 -5.46
C LEU A 130 10.17 0.07 -5.88
N PRO A 131 10.84 -0.95 -5.28
CA PRO A 131 12.01 -0.85 -4.40
C PRO A 131 13.30 -0.55 -5.18
N SER A 132 14.34 -0.08 -4.48
CA SER A 132 15.64 0.22 -5.09
C SER A 132 16.50 -1.00 -5.33
N ARG A 133 16.85 -1.25 -6.60
CA ARG A 133 17.66 -2.39 -7.07
C ARG A 133 18.48 -2.01 -8.31
N ASP A 134 19.46 -2.83 -8.63
CA ASP A 134 20.27 -2.67 -9.85
C ASP A 134 19.44 -2.90 -11.12
N THR A 135 18.52 -3.87 -11.08
CA THR A 135 17.56 -4.16 -12.15
C THR A 135 16.34 -3.24 -12.04
N GLY A 136 15.98 -2.57 -13.13
CA GLY A 136 14.83 -1.67 -13.17
C GLY A 136 13.49 -2.39 -13.25
N ASN A 137 12.48 -1.88 -12.54
CA ASN A 137 11.12 -2.38 -12.58
C ASN A 137 10.46 -2.14 -13.95
N ARG A 138 9.81 -3.16 -14.50
CA ARG A 138 9.10 -3.09 -15.79
C ARG A 138 7.70 -2.48 -15.65
N ASN A 139 7.65 -1.32 -15.02
CA ASN A 139 6.47 -0.47 -14.96
C ASN A 139 6.85 1.00 -15.11
N GLU A 140 5.86 1.80 -15.45
CA GLU A 140 5.85 3.25 -15.28
C GLU A 140 4.64 3.64 -14.42
N ALA A 141 4.67 4.80 -13.76
CA ALA A 141 3.58 5.22 -12.90
C ALA A 141 3.40 6.73 -12.87
N PHE A 142 2.22 7.19 -12.46
CA PHE A 142 1.98 8.57 -12.02
C PHE A 142 1.62 8.54 -10.54
N LEU A 143 2.27 9.37 -9.72
CA LEU A 143 2.12 9.39 -8.28
C LEU A 143 1.62 10.75 -7.81
N ILE A 144 0.64 10.71 -6.90
CA ILE A 144 0.20 11.88 -6.13
C ILE A 144 0.18 11.52 -4.65
N LYS A 145 0.26 12.53 -3.79
CA LYS A 145 0.16 12.37 -2.35
C LYS A 145 -0.61 13.51 -1.70
N CYS A 146 -1.22 13.20 -0.57
CA CYS A 146 -1.73 14.19 0.35
C CYS A 146 -1.27 13.86 1.77
N ASP A 147 -1.07 14.91 2.55
CA ASP A 147 -0.76 14.91 3.97
C ASP A 147 -1.22 16.26 4.55
N HIS A 148 -1.05 16.48 5.85
CA HIS A 148 -1.40 17.73 6.51
C HIS A 148 -0.81 18.98 5.84
N ASN A 149 0.44 18.89 5.36
CA ASN A 149 1.17 19.99 4.72
C ASN A 149 1.32 19.83 3.20
N THR A 150 0.64 18.85 2.59
CA THR A 150 0.71 18.62 1.15
C THR A 150 -0.69 18.30 0.65
N HIS A 151 -1.27 19.19 -0.10
CA HIS A 151 -2.62 19.05 -0.60
C HIS A 151 -2.62 18.65 -2.06
N MET A 152 -3.80 18.29 -2.55
CA MET A 152 -3.98 17.79 -3.90
C MET A 152 -3.43 18.74 -4.98
N HIS A 153 -3.59 20.06 -4.78
CA HIS A 153 -3.11 21.08 -5.72
C HIS A 153 -1.58 21.26 -5.73
N ASP A 154 -0.88 20.76 -4.72
CA ASP A 154 0.58 20.85 -4.63
C ASP A 154 1.28 19.72 -5.43
N ASN A 155 0.52 18.72 -5.87
CA ASN A 155 1.03 17.65 -6.72
C ASN A 155 1.39 18.15 -8.12
N GLN A 156 2.32 17.44 -8.77
CA GLN A 156 2.79 17.77 -10.12
C GLN A 156 1.80 17.27 -11.18
N TRP A 157 0.84 18.11 -11.54
CA TRP A 157 -0.20 17.80 -12.54
C TRP A 157 0.25 18.13 -13.97
N LEU A 158 -0.25 17.35 -14.94
CA LEU A 158 -0.22 17.76 -16.34
C LEU A 158 -1.07 19.02 -16.54
N ASP A 159 -0.73 19.79 -17.58
CA ASP A 159 -1.61 20.85 -18.06
C ASP A 159 -2.96 20.24 -18.50
N GLU A 160 -4.06 20.87 -18.08
CA GLU A 160 -5.42 20.41 -18.35
C GLU A 160 -5.70 20.30 -19.87
N THR A 161 -4.98 21.05 -20.71
CA THR A 161 -5.10 20.97 -22.16
C THR A 161 -4.49 19.71 -22.77
N LEU A 162 -3.50 19.09 -22.10
CA LEU A 162 -2.87 17.86 -22.57
C LEU A 162 -3.74 16.63 -22.29
N LEU A 163 -4.42 16.62 -21.14
CA LEU A 163 -5.32 15.54 -20.77
C LEU A 163 -6.49 16.04 -19.92
N PRO A 164 -7.53 16.60 -20.56
CA PRO A 164 -8.70 17.14 -19.86
C PRO A 164 -9.38 16.11 -18.98
N GLY A 165 -9.71 16.48 -17.74
CA GLY A 165 -10.42 15.67 -16.77
C GLY A 165 -9.57 14.65 -16.00
N PHE A 166 -8.28 14.49 -16.33
CA PHE A 166 -7.41 13.54 -15.62
C PHE A 166 -7.24 13.87 -14.15
N ARG A 167 -7.01 15.16 -13.85
CA ARG A 167 -6.92 15.65 -12.48
C ARG A 167 -8.22 15.41 -11.75
N ALA A 168 -9.34 15.93 -12.26
CA ALA A 168 -10.65 15.80 -11.61
C ALA A 168 -11.05 14.34 -11.32
N ALA A 169 -10.78 13.42 -12.25
CA ALA A 169 -11.01 11.99 -12.03
C ALA A 169 -10.13 11.42 -10.90
N SER A 170 -8.85 11.79 -10.89
CA SER A 170 -7.88 11.35 -9.88
C SER A 170 -8.21 11.88 -8.49
N GLU A 171 -8.66 13.13 -8.38
CA GLU A 171 -9.14 13.73 -7.13
C GLU A 171 -10.40 13.00 -6.64
N THR A 172 -11.37 12.78 -7.52
CA THR A 172 -12.62 12.05 -7.19
C THR A 172 -12.33 10.63 -6.71
N TYR A 173 -11.40 9.92 -7.36
CA TYR A 173 -10.99 8.59 -6.94
C TYR A 173 -10.27 8.63 -5.57
N ALA A 174 -9.33 9.56 -5.39
CA ALA A 174 -8.59 9.71 -4.14
C ALA A 174 -9.53 9.99 -2.94
N ASP A 175 -10.53 10.85 -3.11
CA ASP A 175 -11.53 11.15 -2.07
C ASP A 175 -12.36 9.92 -1.70
N ALA A 176 -12.77 9.12 -2.71
CA ALA A 176 -13.50 7.88 -2.47
C ALA A 176 -12.65 6.85 -1.69
N MET A 177 -11.37 6.75 -2.03
CA MET A 177 -10.42 5.87 -1.34
C MET A 177 -10.09 6.35 0.08
N LEU A 178 -9.94 7.65 0.29
CA LEU A 178 -9.74 8.23 1.63
C LEU A 178 -10.97 7.96 2.52
N SER A 179 -12.18 8.14 1.99
CA SER A 179 -13.42 7.80 2.69
C SER A 179 -13.49 6.32 3.05
N LEU A 180 -13.14 5.43 2.12
CA LEU A 180 -13.07 3.99 2.38
C LEU A 180 -12.03 3.67 3.47
N GLY A 181 -10.82 4.22 3.37
CA GLY A 181 -9.76 4.03 4.36
C GLY A 181 -10.20 4.43 5.78
N LYS A 182 -10.84 5.60 5.92
CA LYS A 182 -11.41 6.04 7.21
C LYS A 182 -12.49 5.09 7.74
N ARG A 183 -13.32 4.51 6.86
CA ARG A 183 -14.35 3.51 7.25
C ARG A 183 -13.76 2.16 7.69
N LEU A 184 -12.51 1.86 7.33
CA LEU A 184 -11.83 0.65 7.80
C LEU A 184 -11.20 0.83 9.18
N LEU A 185 -10.94 2.06 9.64
CA LEU A 185 -10.27 2.32 10.92
C LEU A 185 -10.97 1.68 12.13
N PRO A 186 -12.30 1.76 12.29
CA PRO A 186 -12.99 1.07 13.39
C PRO A 186 -12.82 -0.44 13.34
N ILE A 187 -12.78 -1.03 12.13
CA ILE A 187 -12.62 -2.47 11.93
C ILE A 187 -11.23 -2.89 12.37
N PHE A 188 -10.18 -2.17 11.96
CA PHE A 188 -8.81 -2.40 12.42
C PHE A 188 -8.68 -2.25 13.93
N ALA A 189 -9.28 -1.21 14.51
CA ALA A 189 -9.20 -0.96 15.94
C ALA A 189 -9.83 -2.11 16.74
N ARG A 190 -11.03 -2.55 16.34
CA ARG A 190 -11.70 -3.71 16.96
C ARG A 190 -10.93 -5.02 16.71
N ALA A 191 -10.32 -5.20 15.54
CA ALA A 191 -9.47 -6.34 15.21
C ALA A 191 -8.17 -6.39 16.06
N LEU A 192 -7.80 -5.27 16.69
CA LEU A 192 -6.70 -5.16 17.64
C LEU A 192 -7.17 -5.10 19.10
N ASP A 193 -8.43 -5.43 19.39
CA ASP A 193 -9.01 -5.34 20.75
C ASP A 193 -9.03 -3.93 21.35
N MET A 194 -8.99 -2.89 20.52
CA MET A 194 -9.05 -1.49 20.94
C MET A 194 -10.46 -0.91 20.76
N PRO A 195 -10.82 0.20 21.44
CA PRO A 195 -12.04 0.95 21.15
C PRO A 195 -12.15 1.32 19.67
N ALA A 196 -13.38 1.38 19.12
CA ALA A 196 -13.60 1.60 17.69
C ALA A 196 -13.06 2.96 17.16
N ASP A 197 -12.88 3.93 18.05
CA ASP A 197 -12.36 5.28 17.83
C ASP A 197 -10.85 5.41 18.12
N PHE A 198 -10.16 4.30 18.42
CA PHE A 198 -8.74 4.32 18.83
C PHE A 198 -7.82 5.03 17.83
N PHE A 199 -8.11 4.95 16.54
CA PHE A 199 -7.30 5.55 15.48
C PHE A 199 -7.71 6.99 15.11
N ASP A 200 -8.80 7.53 15.66
CA ASP A 200 -9.36 8.81 15.22
C ASP A 200 -8.36 9.97 15.34
N GLN A 201 -7.59 10.02 16.42
CA GLN A 201 -6.57 11.05 16.62
C GLN A 201 -5.41 10.92 15.62
N ALA A 202 -4.98 9.69 15.34
CA ALA A 202 -3.86 9.41 14.45
C ALA A 202 -4.21 9.64 12.97
N PHE A 203 -5.50 9.60 12.62
CA PHE A 203 -6.02 9.71 11.26
C PHE A 203 -7.00 10.88 11.11
N PHE A 204 -6.84 11.93 11.93
CA PHE A 204 -7.63 13.15 11.80
C PHE A 204 -7.47 13.75 10.39
N ASP A 205 -6.23 13.81 9.90
CA ASP A 205 -5.86 14.29 8.56
C ASP A 205 -4.84 13.34 7.92
N PRO A 206 -5.30 12.17 7.44
CA PRO A 206 -4.43 11.05 7.05
C PRO A 206 -3.48 11.39 5.91
N LEU A 207 -2.25 10.88 6.01
CA LEU A 207 -1.35 10.82 4.87
C LEU A 207 -1.78 9.70 3.92
N PHE A 208 -1.85 9.99 2.63
CA PHE A 208 -1.99 8.95 1.61
C PHE A 208 -1.13 9.22 0.39
N ARG A 209 -0.78 8.13 -0.31
CA ARG A 209 -0.18 8.17 -1.64
C ARG A 209 -1.00 7.33 -2.59
N LEU A 210 -1.23 7.85 -3.80
CA LEU A 210 -1.90 7.14 -4.87
C LEU A 210 -0.91 6.92 -6.00
N ARG A 211 -0.64 5.67 -6.35
CA ARG A 211 0.30 5.31 -7.42
C ARG A 211 -0.47 4.63 -8.54
N MET A 212 -0.58 5.30 -9.68
CA MET A 212 -1.33 4.81 -10.84
C MET A 212 -0.38 4.20 -11.86
N THR A 213 -0.30 2.88 -11.88
CA THR A 213 0.80 2.13 -12.52
C THR A 213 0.36 1.47 -13.82
N HIS A 214 1.25 1.49 -14.81
CA HIS A 214 1.14 0.79 -16.08
C HIS A 214 2.30 -0.21 -16.24
N TYR A 215 1.93 -1.44 -16.61
CA TYR A 215 2.84 -2.55 -16.89
C TYR A 215 2.69 -2.93 -18.36
N PRO A 216 3.57 -2.43 -19.25
CA PRO A 216 3.55 -2.85 -20.65
C PRO A 216 3.89 -4.34 -20.75
N SER A 217 3.33 -5.03 -21.75
CA SER A 217 3.71 -6.41 -22.02
C SER A 217 5.17 -6.46 -22.50
N ALA A 218 5.93 -7.40 -21.95
CA ALA A 218 7.27 -7.74 -22.40
C ALA A 218 7.24 -8.87 -23.43
N ASP A 219 8.28 -8.95 -24.26
CA ASP A 219 8.57 -10.13 -25.07
C ASP A 219 8.89 -11.33 -24.15
N ILE A 220 8.66 -12.56 -24.64
CA ILE A 220 8.79 -13.79 -23.82
C ILE A 220 10.21 -13.98 -23.26
N ALA A 221 11.23 -13.52 -24.01
CA ALA A 221 12.64 -13.54 -23.63
C ALA A 221 12.99 -12.40 -22.66
N THR A 222 12.58 -12.55 -21.40
CA THR A 222 13.00 -11.65 -20.31
C THR A 222 14.17 -12.28 -19.57
N GLU A 223 15.09 -11.45 -19.10
CA GLU A 223 16.20 -11.90 -18.27
C GLU A 223 15.71 -12.47 -16.93
N LYS A 224 16.55 -13.29 -16.30
CA LYS A 224 16.36 -13.73 -14.92
C LYS A 224 16.45 -12.49 -14.02
N ASP A 225 15.50 -12.31 -13.08
CA ASP A 225 15.42 -11.17 -12.14
C ASP A 225 14.76 -9.88 -12.67
N GLU A 226 14.05 -9.92 -13.81
CA GLU A 226 13.14 -8.83 -14.22
C GLU A 226 11.73 -8.99 -13.62
N PHE A 227 11.20 -7.93 -13.00
CA PHE A 227 9.87 -7.89 -12.40
C PHE A 227 9.04 -6.72 -12.94
N GLY A 228 7.71 -6.85 -12.91
CA GLY A 228 6.82 -5.71 -13.00
C GLY A 228 7.09 -4.73 -11.85
N ILE A 229 7.11 -5.24 -10.62
CA ILE A 229 7.67 -4.60 -9.42
C ILE A 229 8.41 -5.68 -8.65
N ALA A 230 9.66 -5.43 -8.31
CA ALA A 230 10.50 -6.37 -7.60
C ALA A 230 9.97 -6.68 -6.18
N PRO A 231 10.34 -7.84 -5.59
CA PRO A 231 9.91 -8.22 -4.25
C PRO A 231 10.20 -7.18 -3.17
N HIS A 232 9.17 -6.84 -2.41
CA HIS A 232 9.20 -5.85 -1.34
C HIS A 232 8.13 -6.13 -0.27
N VAL A 233 8.12 -5.28 0.76
CA VAL A 233 7.01 -5.10 1.69
C VAL A 233 6.60 -3.62 1.62
N ASP A 234 5.35 -3.32 1.93
CA ASP A 234 4.87 -1.94 1.99
C ASP A 234 5.25 -1.30 3.33
N THR A 235 5.51 0.01 3.31
CA THR A 235 5.79 0.82 4.51
C THR A 235 4.52 1.34 5.19
N SER A 236 3.36 1.23 4.53
CA SER A 236 2.10 1.87 4.94
C SER A 236 1.47 1.29 6.22
N PHE A 237 0.41 1.96 6.74
CA PHE A 237 -0.52 1.32 7.68
C PHE A 237 -1.24 0.18 6.97
N CYS A 238 -1.90 0.50 5.86
CA CYS A 238 -2.39 -0.49 4.91
C CYS A 238 -2.39 0.07 3.48
N THR A 239 -2.47 -0.82 2.51
CA THR A 239 -2.58 -0.47 1.09
C THR A 239 -3.88 -1.05 0.54
N LEU A 240 -4.67 -0.23 -0.16
CA LEU A 240 -5.84 -0.69 -0.91
C LEU A 240 -5.50 -0.69 -2.41
N LEU A 241 -5.60 -1.83 -3.05
CA LEU A 241 -5.16 -2.05 -4.42
C LEU A 241 -6.32 -2.55 -5.29
N ILE A 242 -6.58 -1.83 -6.37
CA ILE A 242 -7.38 -2.33 -7.48
C ILE A 242 -6.50 -2.58 -8.72
N GLN A 243 -6.82 -3.63 -9.47
CA GLN A 243 -6.06 -4.07 -10.65
C GLN A 243 -7.03 -4.53 -11.74
N ASP A 244 -6.67 -4.32 -13.02
CA ASP A 244 -7.51 -4.73 -14.16
C ASP A 244 -7.15 -6.11 -14.72
N ARG A 245 -6.00 -6.67 -14.31
CA ARG A 245 -5.49 -7.98 -14.72
C ARG A 245 -4.65 -8.63 -13.60
N PRO A 246 -4.55 -9.98 -13.58
CA PRO A 246 -3.65 -10.70 -12.66
C PRO A 246 -2.18 -10.32 -12.85
N GLY A 247 -1.35 -10.61 -11.85
CA GLY A 247 0.11 -10.43 -11.91
C GLY A 247 0.79 -10.20 -10.57
N LEU A 248 0.01 -9.97 -9.50
CA LEU A 248 0.51 -9.86 -8.13
C LEU A 248 0.73 -11.25 -7.53
N SER A 249 1.83 -11.42 -6.80
CA SER A 249 2.11 -12.61 -6.01
C SER A 249 2.54 -12.23 -4.60
N ILE A 250 2.16 -13.04 -3.61
CA ILE A 250 2.45 -12.83 -2.19
C ILE A 250 3.15 -14.06 -1.60
N TYR A 251 3.95 -13.87 -0.55
CA TYR A 251 4.53 -14.99 0.18
C TYR A 251 3.53 -15.51 1.22
N SER A 252 3.03 -16.74 1.04
CA SER A 252 2.13 -17.37 2.00
C SER A 252 2.94 -17.93 3.18
N GLU A 253 2.78 -17.33 4.36
CA GLU A 253 3.39 -17.85 5.59
C GLU A 253 2.83 -19.22 5.98
N GLN A 254 1.62 -19.57 5.55
CA GLN A 254 0.99 -20.86 5.83
C GLN A 254 1.55 -21.96 4.94
N ARG A 255 1.68 -21.68 3.63
CA ARG A 255 2.18 -22.65 2.64
C ARG A 255 3.71 -22.64 2.50
N LYS A 256 4.38 -21.64 3.07
CA LYS A 256 5.82 -21.39 2.95
C LYS A 256 6.30 -21.27 1.50
N THR A 257 5.44 -20.73 0.64
CA THR A 257 5.72 -20.54 -0.79
C THR A 257 5.07 -19.26 -1.32
N TRP A 258 5.53 -18.79 -2.48
CA TRP A 258 4.88 -17.70 -3.21
C TRP A 258 3.60 -18.20 -3.89
N ILE A 259 2.54 -17.40 -3.77
CA ILE A 259 1.25 -17.68 -4.40
C ILE A 259 0.79 -16.51 -5.27
N ASP A 260 0.23 -16.81 -6.44
CA ASP A 260 -0.40 -15.83 -7.32
C ASP A 260 -1.77 -15.44 -6.78
N VAL A 261 -1.99 -14.12 -6.63
CA VAL A 261 -3.24 -13.56 -6.13
C VAL A 261 -4.29 -13.62 -7.24
N PRO A 262 -5.44 -14.28 -7.03
CA PRO A 262 -6.49 -14.35 -8.03
C PRO A 262 -7.15 -12.98 -8.21
N MET A 263 -7.72 -12.75 -9.40
CA MET A 263 -8.55 -11.57 -9.62
C MET A 263 -9.97 -11.86 -9.11
N LEU A 264 -10.50 -10.93 -8.31
CA LEU A 264 -11.90 -10.89 -7.94
C LEU A 264 -12.50 -9.60 -8.50
N GLU A 265 -13.63 -9.71 -9.19
CA GLU A 265 -14.34 -8.54 -9.74
C GLU A 265 -14.92 -7.68 -8.61
N ASP A 266 -14.96 -6.36 -8.83
CA ASP A 266 -15.47 -5.37 -7.86
C ASP A 266 -14.90 -5.54 -6.44
N ALA A 267 -13.58 -5.70 -6.38
CA ALA A 267 -12.88 -5.98 -5.14
C ALA A 267 -11.55 -5.23 -5.04
N PHE A 268 -11.21 -4.83 -3.82
CA PHE A 268 -9.89 -4.31 -3.50
C PHE A 268 -9.09 -5.38 -2.77
N ILE A 269 -7.87 -5.62 -3.24
CA ILE A 269 -6.86 -6.36 -2.46
C ILE A 269 -6.32 -5.39 -1.41
N VAL A 270 -6.22 -5.84 -0.18
CA VAL A 270 -5.71 -5.04 0.94
C VAL A 270 -4.61 -5.80 1.64
N ASN A 271 -3.53 -5.09 1.96
CA ASN A 271 -2.45 -5.62 2.79
C ASN A 271 -2.02 -4.64 3.87
N THR A 272 -1.48 -5.18 4.95
CA THR A 272 -0.90 -4.44 6.06
C THR A 272 0.59 -4.20 5.81
N GLY A 273 1.06 -2.99 6.12
CA GLY A 273 2.46 -2.61 5.91
C GLY A 273 3.31 -2.64 7.18
N GLU A 274 4.60 -2.32 7.04
CA GLU A 274 5.59 -2.35 8.11
C GLU A 274 5.21 -1.43 9.27
N LEU A 275 4.57 -0.29 9.02
CA LEU A 275 4.14 0.61 10.10
C LEU A 275 3.09 -0.03 11.00
N LEU A 276 2.07 -0.68 10.44
CA LEU A 276 1.07 -1.38 11.25
C LEU A 276 1.65 -2.63 11.91
N ARG A 277 2.58 -3.33 11.26
CA ARG A 277 3.32 -4.44 11.90
C ARG A 277 4.07 -3.97 13.14
N GLN A 278 4.79 -2.86 13.05
CA GLN A 278 5.53 -2.29 14.18
C GLN A 278 4.58 -1.76 15.27
N TRP A 279 3.55 -1.01 14.86
CA TRP A 279 2.57 -0.42 15.79
C TRP A 279 1.83 -1.51 16.59
N SER A 280 1.51 -2.63 15.94
CA SER A 280 0.88 -3.81 16.54
C SER A 280 1.87 -4.79 17.20
N ASN A 281 3.15 -4.44 17.34
CA ASN A 281 4.17 -5.27 18.00
C ASN A 281 4.41 -6.65 17.36
N ASP A 282 4.36 -6.70 16.02
CA ASP A 282 4.35 -7.91 15.16
C ASP A 282 3.09 -8.77 15.24
N ARG A 283 2.01 -8.29 15.86
CA ARG A 283 0.76 -9.04 15.89
C ARG A 283 0.14 -9.17 14.49
N PHE A 284 0.10 -8.06 13.75
CA PHE A 284 -0.32 -8.08 12.34
C PHE A 284 0.91 -8.20 11.45
N LEU A 285 0.80 -9.03 10.41
CA LEU A 285 1.91 -9.31 9.50
C LEU A 285 2.09 -8.17 8.49
N SER A 286 3.32 -7.99 8.01
CA SER A 286 3.58 -7.29 6.75
C SER A 286 4.21 -8.28 5.80
N VAL A 287 3.49 -8.60 4.73
CA VAL A 287 3.82 -9.74 3.88
C VAL A 287 4.51 -9.31 2.59
N LYS A 288 5.55 -10.07 2.27
CA LYS A 288 6.38 -9.88 1.08
C LYS A 288 5.54 -10.15 -0.16
N HIS A 289 5.67 -9.29 -1.16
CA HIS A 289 4.92 -9.39 -2.40
C HIS A 289 5.71 -8.84 -3.58
N PHE A 290 5.38 -9.26 -4.79
CA PHE A 290 5.98 -8.77 -6.03
C PHE A 290 4.98 -8.81 -7.17
N VAL A 291 5.30 -8.14 -8.27
CA VAL A 291 4.52 -8.22 -9.51
C VAL A 291 5.37 -8.87 -10.58
N HIS A 292 4.86 -9.95 -11.19
CA HIS A 292 5.51 -10.61 -12.31
C HIS A 292 5.78 -9.65 -13.46
N THR A 293 6.79 -9.95 -14.27
CA THR A 293 6.90 -9.30 -15.57
C THR A 293 5.67 -9.67 -16.41
N ASN A 294 4.94 -8.65 -16.86
CA ASN A 294 3.76 -8.86 -17.68
C ASN A 294 4.14 -9.47 -19.04
N LYS A 295 3.68 -10.69 -19.31
CA LYS A 295 3.90 -11.44 -20.57
C LYS A 295 2.59 -11.79 -21.28
N SER A 296 1.49 -11.13 -20.91
CA SER A 296 0.15 -11.50 -21.38
C SER A 296 -0.16 -11.07 -22.81
N GLY A 297 0.73 -10.32 -23.48
CA GLY A 297 0.50 -9.73 -24.79
C GLY A 297 -0.35 -8.45 -24.76
N VAL A 298 -0.86 -8.06 -23.58
CA VAL A 298 -1.65 -6.84 -23.37
C VAL A 298 -1.12 -6.06 -22.16
N SER A 299 -1.45 -4.79 -22.06
CA SER A 299 -1.05 -3.95 -20.91
C SER A 299 -1.85 -4.31 -19.66
N ARG A 300 -1.21 -4.19 -18.49
CA ARG A 300 -1.85 -4.31 -17.17
C ARG A 300 -1.78 -2.97 -16.45
N TYR A 301 -2.81 -2.64 -15.69
CA TYR A 301 -2.90 -1.42 -14.89
C TYR A 301 -3.28 -1.74 -13.44
N SER A 302 -2.74 -0.98 -12.50
CA SER A 302 -3.11 -1.09 -11.10
C SER A 302 -3.01 0.25 -10.38
N ILE A 303 -3.85 0.44 -9.37
CA ILE A 303 -3.96 1.70 -8.63
C ILE A 303 -3.90 1.40 -7.12
N PRO A 304 -2.69 1.16 -6.54
CA PRO A 304 -2.51 1.14 -5.09
C PRO A 304 -2.70 2.52 -4.46
N PHE A 305 -3.49 2.55 -3.39
CA PHE A 305 -3.69 3.64 -2.45
C PHE A 305 -3.06 3.27 -1.11
N PHE A 306 -1.91 3.88 -0.81
CA PHE A 306 -1.17 3.68 0.44
C PHE A 306 -1.75 4.61 1.50
N PHE A 307 -2.43 4.05 2.50
CA PHE A 307 -3.13 4.79 3.55
C PHE A 307 -2.30 4.78 4.84
N ASN A 308 -2.14 5.93 5.48
CA ASN A 308 -1.32 6.11 6.68
C ASN A 308 -1.96 7.08 7.67
N ALA A 309 -1.49 7.01 8.92
CA ALA A 309 -1.74 8.04 9.92
C ALA A 309 -1.10 9.37 9.47
N ASN A 310 -1.46 10.46 10.13
CA ASN A 310 -0.77 11.75 10.05
C ASN A 310 0.75 11.54 10.14
N SER A 311 1.50 12.23 9.27
CA SER A 311 2.94 11.97 9.08
C SER A 311 3.78 12.06 10.36
N ASP A 312 3.45 13.03 11.22
CA ASP A 312 4.16 13.31 12.47
C ASP A 312 3.54 12.62 13.71
N TYR A 313 2.47 11.83 13.54
CA TYR A 313 1.83 11.16 14.67
C TYR A 313 2.76 10.10 15.26
N LYS A 314 3.05 10.23 16.57
CA LYS A 314 3.90 9.28 17.30
C LYS A 314 3.15 8.00 17.63
N MET A 315 3.47 6.93 16.90
CA MET A 315 2.88 5.60 17.10
C MET A 315 3.61 4.88 18.23
N HIS A 316 2.97 4.82 19.40
CA HIS A 316 3.39 3.95 20.50
C HIS A 316 2.79 2.56 20.33
N CYS A 317 3.51 1.51 20.75
CA CYS A 317 3.00 0.14 20.76
C CYS A 317 1.57 0.09 21.29
N ILE A 318 0.67 -0.52 20.52
CA ILE A 318 -0.75 -0.59 20.85
C ILE A 318 -0.92 -1.30 22.21
N PRO A 319 -1.73 -0.77 23.15
CA PRO A 319 -1.83 -1.32 24.50
C PRO A 319 -2.17 -2.81 24.56
N SER A 320 -3.08 -3.28 23.69
CA SER A 320 -3.47 -4.70 23.60
C SER A 320 -2.38 -5.61 23.00
N CYS A 321 -1.34 -5.04 22.40
CA CYS A 321 -0.24 -5.76 21.75
C CYS A 321 1.02 -5.88 22.61
N CYS A 322 1.02 -5.32 23.83
CA CYS A 322 2.13 -5.44 24.77
C CYS A 322 1.69 -5.85 26.18
N SER A 323 2.60 -6.49 26.89
CA SER A 323 2.45 -6.85 28.31
C SER A 323 3.84 -7.07 28.93
N ASP A 324 3.92 -7.34 30.23
CA ASP A 324 5.19 -7.70 30.89
C ASP A 324 5.88 -8.92 30.25
N LYS A 325 5.10 -9.82 29.62
CA LYS A 325 5.62 -11.01 28.92
C LYS A 325 5.89 -10.78 27.42
N ASN A 326 5.38 -9.70 26.86
CA ASN A 326 5.60 -9.28 25.47
C ASN A 326 5.79 -7.76 25.46
N PRO A 327 6.95 -7.26 25.93
CA PRO A 327 7.19 -5.83 25.98
C PRO A 327 7.18 -5.22 24.56
N ALA A 328 7.05 -3.90 24.48
CA ALA A 328 7.18 -3.19 23.21
C ALA A 328 8.55 -3.49 22.57
N LYS A 329 8.55 -4.02 21.35
CA LYS A 329 9.77 -4.39 20.62
C LYS A 329 10.40 -3.22 19.86
N TYR A 330 9.60 -2.18 19.62
CA TYR A 330 9.96 -1.05 18.79
C TYR A 330 9.84 0.26 19.58
N PRO A 331 10.70 1.25 19.32
CA PRO A 331 10.52 2.59 19.85
C PRO A 331 9.27 3.25 19.25
N ALA A 332 8.78 4.31 19.89
CA ALA A 332 7.72 5.12 19.31
C ALA A 332 8.26 5.91 18.11
N ILE A 333 7.65 5.70 16.94
CA ILE A 333 8.05 6.32 15.67
C ILE A 333 6.86 6.96 14.98
N SER A 334 7.11 7.99 14.18
CA SER A 334 6.14 8.57 13.24
C SER A 334 6.40 8.08 11.81
N TYR A 335 5.48 8.34 10.87
CA TYR A 335 5.73 8.03 9.46
C TYR A 335 6.97 8.80 8.95
N SER A 336 7.10 10.07 9.35
CA SER A 336 8.23 10.97 9.07
C SER A 336 9.58 10.51 9.64
N GLU A 337 9.60 9.49 10.49
CA GLU A 337 10.82 8.87 11.05
C GLU A 337 10.98 7.41 10.64
N SER A 338 10.01 6.87 9.91
CA SER A 338 9.96 5.48 9.51
C SER A 338 10.81 5.22 8.27
N GLN A 339 10.86 3.95 7.85
CA GLN A 339 11.53 3.52 6.62
C GLN A 339 11.05 4.27 5.36
N ALA A 340 9.83 4.83 5.37
CA ALA A 340 9.30 5.64 4.27
C ALA A 340 10.28 6.77 3.85
N VAL A 341 10.98 7.37 4.82
CA VAL A 341 11.99 8.41 4.57
C VAL A 341 13.13 7.87 3.70
N ALA A 342 13.61 6.66 3.97
CA ALA A 342 14.69 6.03 3.20
C ALA A 342 14.25 5.65 1.78
N GLN A 343 12.95 5.54 1.53
CA GLN A 343 12.35 5.27 0.22
C GLN A 343 11.99 6.58 -0.54
N GLY A 344 12.18 7.74 0.09
CA GLY A 344 11.89 9.05 -0.49
C GLY A 344 10.40 9.27 -0.73
N GLU A 345 9.56 8.78 0.20
CA GLU A 345 8.10 8.90 0.20
C GLU A 345 7.60 10.20 0.83
#